data_AF-A0A6P5SRH4-F1
#
_entry.id   AF-A0A6P5SRH4-F1
#
_cell.length_a   1.000
_cell.length_b   1.000
_cell.length_c   1.000
_cell.angle_alpha   90.00
_cell.angle_beta   90.00
_cell.angle_gamma   90.00
#
_symmetry.space_group_name_H-M   'P 1'
#
loop_
_entity.id
_entity.type
_entity.pdbx_description
1 polymer ?
#
loop_
_entity_poly.entity_id
_entity_poly.type
_entity_poly.pdbx_seq_one_letter_code
_entity_poly.pdbx_strand_id
1 'polypeptide(L)'
;MATLADSFLADLDELSDNEADVVVEDDADAGNMEEDIDGDLADLETLNYDDLDSVSKLQKTQRYTDIMQKVEEALEKGSDISSHGMVLEDDPEYQLIVDCNALSVDIENEIVIIHNFIRDKYRPKFPELESLVHHPIDYARVVKKIGNEMDVTLVDLEGLLPSAIIMVVSVTASTTSGKPLPEEVLTKTNEACDRALALDSSKKKVLDFVESRMGFIAPNLSAIVGSAVAAKLMGTAGGLVSLAKMPACNVQLLGAKRKNLAGFSTATSQFRVGYVEQTEIFQTTPPSLRMRACRLLAAKSTLAARVDSTRGDPSGNTGRAFREEIRKKIEKWQEPPPAKQPKPLPVPDSEPKKKRGGRRLRKMKERYAITDMRKLANRMQFGIPEESSLGDGLGEGYGMLGQAGSGKLRVSMGQSKLAAKVAKKFKEKNYGSSGATSGLTSSLAFTPVQGIELSNPQAHAHQLGGGTQSTYFSETGTFSKIKRI
;
A
#
# COMPACT_ATOMS: atom_id res chain seq x y z
N MET A 1 -50.39 -30.06 -3.43
CA MET A 1 -49.12 -30.31 -4.13
C MET A 1 -48.65 -29.00 -4.72
N ALA A 2 -47.79 -28.29 -4.00
CA ALA A 2 -47.13 -27.08 -4.50
C ALA A 2 -46.04 -27.49 -5.50
N THR A 3 -45.90 -26.73 -6.58
CA THR A 3 -44.89 -27.04 -7.61
C THR A 3 -43.53 -26.49 -7.20
N LEU A 4 -42.45 -27.10 -7.69
CA LEU A 4 -41.05 -26.68 -7.44
C LEU A 4 -40.75 -25.23 -7.83
N ALA A 5 -41.62 -24.56 -8.59
CA ALA A 5 -41.50 -23.13 -8.88
C ALA A 5 -41.99 -22.25 -7.72
N ASP A 6 -43.04 -22.68 -7.00
CA ASP A 6 -43.60 -21.94 -5.87
C ASP A 6 -42.69 -21.99 -4.64
N SER A 7 -41.93 -23.08 -4.45
CA SER A 7 -40.92 -23.15 -3.37
C SER A 7 -39.69 -22.29 -3.64
N PHE A 8 -39.41 -21.95 -4.89
CA PHE A 8 -38.29 -21.08 -5.27
C PHE A 8 -38.64 -19.60 -5.21
N LEU A 9 -39.92 -19.24 -5.38
CA LEU A 9 -40.40 -17.87 -5.17
C LEU A 9 -40.48 -17.53 -3.68
N ALA A 10 -40.90 -18.48 -2.84
CA ALA A 10 -40.91 -18.29 -1.39
C ALA A 10 -39.51 -18.06 -0.79
N ASP A 11 -38.48 -18.75 -1.30
CA ASP A 11 -37.07 -18.55 -0.90
C ASP A 11 -36.48 -17.20 -1.40
N LEU A 12 -37.12 -16.54 -2.37
CA LEU A 12 -36.71 -15.23 -2.89
C LEU A 12 -37.42 -14.07 -2.18
N ASP A 13 -38.68 -14.23 -1.78
CA ASP A 13 -39.41 -13.24 -0.97
C ASP A 13 -38.81 -13.13 0.45
N GLU A 14 -38.29 -14.23 1.02
CA GLU A 14 -37.64 -14.23 2.35
C GLU A 14 -36.26 -13.51 2.38
N LEU A 15 -35.70 -13.16 1.21
CA LEU A 15 -34.49 -12.33 1.09
C LEU A 15 -34.78 -10.86 0.78
N SER A 16 -36.03 -10.50 0.44
CA SER A 16 -36.44 -9.12 0.17
C SER A 16 -36.90 -8.37 1.42
N ASP A 17 -37.34 -9.07 2.46
CA ASP A 17 -37.97 -8.48 3.66
C ASP A 17 -37.00 -8.17 4.82
N ASN A 18 -35.69 -8.00 4.53
CA ASN A 18 -34.70 -7.61 5.55
C ASN A 18 -34.06 -6.22 5.31
N GLU A 19 -34.69 -5.36 4.52
CA GLU A 19 -34.47 -3.92 4.61
C GLU A 19 -35.37 -3.35 5.71
N ALA A 20 -34.91 -3.46 6.96
CA ALA A 20 -35.44 -2.67 8.05
C ALA A 20 -35.09 -1.19 7.80
N ASP A 21 -36.12 -0.35 7.87
CA ASP A 21 -36.07 1.11 7.96
C ASP A 21 -34.86 1.61 8.77
N VAL A 22 -33.87 2.18 8.07
CA VAL A 22 -33.06 3.26 8.62
C VAL A 22 -33.63 4.53 8.02
N VAL A 23 -34.34 5.25 8.87
CA VAL A 23 -34.79 6.64 8.64
C VAL A 23 -33.56 7.45 8.20
N VAL A 24 -33.51 7.81 6.93
CA VAL A 24 -32.60 8.84 6.42
C VAL A 24 -33.24 10.16 6.81
N GLU A 25 -32.84 10.71 7.96
CA GLU A 25 -33.04 12.13 8.23
C GLU A 25 -32.26 12.91 7.16
N ASP A 26 -32.96 13.87 6.55
CA ASP A 26 -32.44 14.86 5.62
C ASP A 26 -31.33 15.69 6.29
N ASP A 27 -30.07 15.27 6.17
CA ASP A 27 -28.92 16.16 6.35
C ASP A 27 -28.61 16.85 5.02
N ALA A 28 -29.41 17.87 4.74
CA ALA A 28 -29.08 18.92 3.79
C ALA A 28 -27.95 19.81 4.36
N ASP A 29 -26.71 19.31 4.39
CA ASP A 29 -25.52 20.18 4.52
C ASP A 29 -24.19 19.59 3.98
N ALA A 30 -24.24 18.53 3.18
CA ALA A 30 -23.02 17.94 2.58
C ALA A 30 -22.65 18.55 1.20
N GLY A 31 -22.98 19.82 0.99
CA GLY A 31 -22.79 20.54 -0.28
C GLY A 31 -21.60 21.51 -0.31
N ASN A 32 -20.80 21.62 0.76
CA ASN A 32 -19.81 22.69 0.91
C ASN A 32 -18.43 22.24 1.46
N MET A 33 -18.00 21.00 1.22
CA MET A 33 -16.66 20.53 1.65
C MET A 33 -15.81 19.93 0.52
N GLU A 34 -15.91 20.47 -0.70
CA GLU A 34 -14.95 20.17 -1.78
C GLU A 34 -14.39 21.40 -2.50
N GLU A 35 -14.57 22.61 -1.95
CA GLU A 35 -13.81 23.80 -2.33
C GLU A 35 -13.16 24.35 -1.08
N ASP A 36 -11.89 23.99 -0.83
CA ASP A 36 -10.97 24.74 0.06
C ASP A 36 -9.53 24.17 0.11
N ILE A 37 -9.22 23.07 -0.58
CA ILE A 37 -7.83 22.55 -0.63
C ILE A 37 -7.04 23.11 -1.83
N ASP A 38 -7.71 23.50 -2.92
CA ASP A 38 -7.06 24.18 -4.05
C ASP A 38 -7.08 25.72 -3.93
N GLY A 39 -7.97 26.27 -3.09
CA GLY A 39 -8.06 27.72 -2.82
C GLY A 39 -6.87 28.26 -2.04
N ASP A 40 -6.39 27.50 -1.04
CA ASP A 40 -5.20 27.87 -0.25
C ASP A 40 -3.88 27.58 -0.98
N LEU A 41 -3.87 26.82 -2.09
CA LEU A 41 -2.66 26.57 -2.88
C LEU A 41 -2.39 27.68 -3.91
N ALA A 42 -3.46 28.31 -4.42
CA ALA A 42 -3.36 29.44 -5.36
C ALA A 42 -2.95 30.75 -4.65
N ASP A 43 -3.32 30.94 -3.39
CA ASP A 43 -2.96 32.13 -2.61
C ASP A 43 -1.53 32.09 -2.03
N LEU A 44 -0.85 30.94 -2.11
CA LEU A 44 0.57 30.85 -1.76
C LEU A 44 1.49 31.40 -2.85
N GLU A 45 1.07 31.65 -4.10
CA GLU A 45 2.00 32.06 -5.17
C GLU A 45 2.44 33.55 -5.10
N THR A 46 1.86 34.37 -4.21
CA THR A 46 2.11 35.82 -4.17
C THR A 46 2.62 36.37 -2.83
N LEU A 47 3.02 35.50 -1.89
CA LEU A 47 3.81 35.93 -0.74
C LEU A 47 5.27 36.05 -1.17
N ASN A 48 5.94 37.13 -0.78
CA ASN A 48 7.33 37.41 -1.11
C ASN A 48 8.26 36.37 -0.44
N TYR A 49 8.44 35.19 -1.06
CA TYR A 49 9.21 34.02 -0.59
C TYR A 49 10.72 34.24 -0.44
N ASP A 50 11.20 35.46 -0.48
CA ASP A 50 12.65 35.72 -0.40
C ASP A 50 13.18 35.73 1.03
N ASP A 51 12.31 35.91 2.03
CA ASP A 51 12.73 36.00 3.42
C ASP A 51 12.35 34.76 4.23
N LEU A 52 13.37 34.03 4.68
CA LEU A 52 13.27 32.84 5.53
C LEU A 52 12.42 33.09 6.79
N ASP A 53 12.50 34.31 7.33
CA ASP A 53 11.80 34.77 8.52
C ASP A 53 10.28 34.89 8.36
N SER A 54 9.79 35.05 7.14
CA SER A 54 8.36 35.01 6.83
C SER A 54 7.83 33.58 6.80
N VAL A 55 8.70 32.62 6.48
CA VAL A 55 8.39 31.21 6.23
C VAL A 55 8.52 30.38 7.52
N SER A 56 9.55 30.61 8.32
CA SER A 56 9.76 29.93 9.61
C SER A 56 9.40 30.84 10.79
N LYS A 57 8.21 30.65 11.37
CA LYS A 57 7.68 31.49 12.47
C LYS A 57 7.74 30.79 13.83
N LEU A 58 7.85 29.46 13.89
CA LEU A 58 7.65 28.71 15.13
C LEU A 58 8.72 29.05 16.17
N GLN A 59 10.00 29.08 15.76
CA GLN A 59 11.11 29.39 16.66
C GLN A 59 11.03 30.79 17.30
N LYS A 60 10.30 31.72 16.68
CA LYS A 60 10.10 33.08 17.20
C LYS A 60 8.90 33.18 18.14
N THR A 61 8.06 32.15 18.18
CA THR A 61 6.84 32.15 18.99
C THR A 61 7.20 31.93 20.46
N GLN A 62 6.64 32.76 21.35
CA GLN A 62 6.87 32.64 22.80
C GLN A 62 6.53 31.22 23.31
N ARG A 63 5.44 30.63 22.81
CA ARG A 63 5.05 29.23 23.08
C ARG A 63 6.18 28.23 22.84
N TYR A 64 6.94 28.36 21.74
CA TYR A 64 8.04 27.44 21.44
C TYR A 64 9.14 27.57 22.48
N THR A 65 9.58 28.81 22.77
CA THR A 65 10.64 29.09 23.73
C THR A 65 10.28 28.62 25.13
N ASP A 66 9.05 28.89 25.57
CA ASP A 66 8.57 28.52 26.90
C ASP A 66 8.49 26.99 27.08
N ILE A 67 7.97 26.27 26.08
CA ILE A 67 7.89 24.80 26.13
C ILE A 67 9.28 24.20 26.09
N MET A 68 10.15 24.66 25.18
CA MET A 68 11.52 24.13 25.06
C MET A 68 12.34 24.37 26.32
N GLN A 69 12.21 25.54 26.95
CA GLN A 69 12.86 25.82 28.23
C GLN A 69 12.36 24.87 29.32
N LYS A 70 11.04 24.67 29.45
CA LYS A 70 10.47 23.71 30.41
C LYS A 70 10.92 22.28 30.17
N VAL A 71 11.06 21.88 28.90
CA VAL A 71 11.58 20.56 28.51
C VAL A 71 13.04 20.40 28.91
N GLU A 72 13.88 21.40 28.65
CA GLU A 72 15.29 21.38 29.05
C GLU A 72 15.44 21.32 30.58
N GLU A 73 14.70 22.15 31.31
CA GLU A 73 14.67 22.10 32.78
C GLU A 73 14.19 20.74 33.31
N ALA A 74 13.19 20.12 32.66
CA ALA A 74 12.67 18.82 33.06
C ALA A 74 13.63 17.66 32.72
N LEU A 75 14.41 17.79 31.65
CA LEU A 75 15.48 16.85 31.32
C LEU A 75 16.67 16.97 32.29
N GLU A 76 17.04 18.19 32.69
CA GLU A 76 18.12 18.46 33.64
C GLU A 76 17.79 18.00 35.07
N LYS A 77 16.54 18.15 35.51
CA LYS A 77 16.07 17.65 36.81
C LYS A 77 16.12 16.12 36.92
N GLY A 78 16.33 15.41 35.82
CA GLY A 78 16.43 13.95 35.81
C GLY A 78 15.13 13.25 36.23
N SER A 79 15.15 11.92 36.24
CA SER A 79 14.01 11.08 36.61
C SER A 79 13.80 11.00 38.14
N ASP A 80 13.84 12.13 38.85
CA ASP A 80 13.65 12.18 40.31
C ASP A 80 12.18 12.00 40.74
N ILE A 81 11.37 11.34 39.91
CA ILE A 81 10.00 10.96 40.25
C ILE A 81 9.99 9.49 40.63
N SER A 82 10.59 9.27 41.80
CA SER A 82 10.11 8.21 42.66
C SER A 82 8.73 8.62 43.18
N SER A 83 7.72 7.78 42.92
CA SER A 83 6.47 7.72 43.69
C SER A 83 5.57 8.97 43.69
N HIS A 84 5.02 9.39 42.56
CA HIS A 84 3.71 10.06 42.57
C HIS A 84 2.69 9.19 41.85
N GLY A 85 1.76 8.66 42.65
CA GLY A 85 0.64 7.86 42.16
C GLY A 85 -0.30 8.69 41.30
N MET A 86 -0.97 8.00 40.36
CA MET A 86 -2.12 8.42 39.57
C MET A 86 -2.24 9.95 39.35
N VAL A 87 -1.55 10.43 38.31
CA VAL A 87 -1.60 11.82 37.85
C VAL A 87 -2.97 12.11 37.22
N LEU A 88 -3.67 13.12 37.74
CA LEU A 88 -4.94 13.61 37.20
C LEU A 88 -4.66 14.39 35.90
N GLU A 89 -5.67 14.59 35.05
CA GLU A 89 -5.52 15.37 33.80
C GLU A 89 -5.03 16.82 34.05
N ASP A 90 -5.16 17.30 35.29
CA ASP A 90 -4.80 18.64 35.73
C ASP A 90 -3.33 18.80 36.16
N ASP A 91 -2.54 17.72 36.20
CA ASP A 91 -1.15 17.84 36.64
C ASP A 91 -0.31 18.59 35.59
N PRO A 92 0.55 19.52 36.04
CA PRO A 92 1.31 20.40 35.15
C PRO A 92 2.28 19.62 34.24
N GLU A 93 2.74 18.44 34.67
CA GLU A 93 3.61 17.59 33.85
C GLU A 93 2.85 16.94 32.68
N TYR A 94 1.60 16.53 32.89
CA TYR A 94 0.78 15.95 31.83
C TYR A 94 0.43 17.01 30.77
N GLN A 95 0.11 18.23 31.20
CA GLN A 95 -0.11 19.36 30.31
C GLN A 95 1.14 19.66 29.47
N LEU A 96 2.34 19.66 30.09
CA LEU A 96 3.60 19.83 29.37
C LEU A 96 3.82 18.75 28.30
N ILE A 97 3.45 17.50 28.57
CA ILE A 97 3.54 16.40 27.59
C ILE A 97 2.58 16.61 26.41
N VAL A 98 1.35 17.04 26.68
CA VAL A 98 0.37 17.35 25.62
C VAL A 98 0.88 18.50 24.75
N ASP A 99 1.40 19.55 25.38
CA ASP A 99 2.03 20.68 24.70
C ASP A 99 3.25 20.25 23.87
N CYS A 100 4.09 19.35 24.40
CA CYS A 100 5.22 18.76 23.70
C CYS A 100 4.80 17.98 22.46
N ASN A 101 3.72 17.19 22.54
CA ASN A 101 3.21 16.45 21.40
C ASN A 101 2.68 17.39 20.32
N ALA A 102 1.92 18.43 20.70
CA ALA A 102 1.45 19.44 19.77
C ALA A 102 2.63 20.18 19.11
N LEU A 103 3.62 20.59 19.91
CA LEU A 103 4.84 21.22 19.42
C LEU A 103 5.63 20.32 18.47
N SER A 104 5.69 19.01 18.72
CA SER A 104 6.35 18.05 17.83
C SER A 104 5.71 18.00 16.45
N VAL A 105 4.38 18.08 16.36
CA VAL A 105 3.65 18.16 15.07
C VAL A 105 3.92 19.49 14.38
N ASP A 106 3.90 20.59 15.14
CA ASP A 106 4.22 21.93 14.62
C ASP A 106 5.64 21.98 14.04
N ILE A 107 6.63 21.39 14.73
CA ILE A 107 8.01 21.28 14.27
C ILE A 107 8.10 20.44 12.98
N GLU A 108 7.37 19.33 12.88
CA GLU A 108 7.35 18.51 11.66
C GLU A 108 6.81 19.28 10.45
N ASN A 109 5.71 20.00 10.63
CA ASN A 109 5.12 20.82 9.59
C ASN A 109 6.08 21.93 9.15
N GLU A 110 6.74 22.60 10.09
CA GLU A 110 7.71 23.65 9.76
C GLU A 110 8.96 23.09 9.03
N ILE A 111 9.45 21.90 9.40
CA ILE A 111 10.53 21.21 8.68
C ILE A 111 10.15 20.98 7.21
N VAL A 112 8.89 20.61 6.93
CA VAL A 112 8.41 20.42 5.54
C VAL A 112 8.39 21.74 4.78
N ILE A 113 7.92 22.82 5.42
CA ILE A 113 7.90 24.16 4.81
C ILE A 113 9.33 24.62 4.49
N ILE A 114 10.27 24.49 5.44
CA ILE A 114 11.68 24.85 5.24
C ILE A 114 12.32 23.98 4.16
N HIS A 115 11.99 22.69 4.10
CA HIS A 115 12.47 21.81 3.05
C HIS A 115 12.04 22.26 1.64
N ASN A 116 10.78 22.68 1.48
CA ASN A 116 10.30 23.23 0.20
C ASN A 116 11.05 24.52 -0.16
N PHE A 117 11.30 25.40 0.83
CA PHE A 117 12.12 26.61 0.63
C PHE A 117 13.55 26.28 0.17
N ILE A 118 14.24 25.34 0.85
CA ILE A 118 15.60 24.92 0.47
C ILE A 118 15.58 24.33 -0.94
N ARG A 119 14.61 23.48 -1.26
CA ARG A 119 14.45 22.87 -2.58
C ARG A 119 14.34 23.95 -3.67
N ASP A 120 13.44 24.92 -3.49
CA ASP A 120 13.15 25.89 -4.53
C ASP A 120 14.35 26.82 -4.78
N LYS A 121 15.07 27.21 -3.73
CA LYS A 121 16.30 28.01 -3.84
C LYS A 121 17.50 27.23 -4.38
N TYR A 122 17.60 25.92 -4.12
CA TYR A 122 18.71 25.07 -4.57
C TYR A 122 18.48 24.41 -5.96
N ARG A 123 17.24 24.41 -6.45
CA ARG A 123 16.84 23.90 -7.77
C ARG A 123 17.70 24.39 -8.95
N PRO A 124 18.09 25.67 -9.09
CA PRO A 124 18.91 26.10 -10.23
C PRO A 124 20.34 25.51 -10.20
N LYS A 125 20.82 25.05 -9.05
CA LYS A 125 22.12 24.40 -8.92
C LYS A 125 22.07 22.89 -9.11
N PHE A 126 21.11 22.22 -8.49
CA PHE A 126 21.02 20.76 -8.58
C PHE A 126 19.56 20.29 -8.59
N PRO A 127 18.87 20.37 -9.74
CA PRO A 127 17.44 20.09 -9.82
C PRO A 127 17.13 18.61 -9.56
N GLU A 128 18.03 17.69 -9.90
CA GLU A 128 17.79 16.26 -9.71
C GLU A 128 17.84 15.83 -8.23
N LEU A 129 18.46 16.61 -7.35
CA LEU A 129 18.70 16.23 -5.96
C LEU A 129 17.41 15.92 -5.18
N GLU A 130 16.31 16.63 -5.47
CA GLU A 130 14.99 16.39 -4.87
C GLU A 130 14.51 14.97 -5.14
N SER A 131 14.65 14.50 -6.39
CA SER A 131 14.22 13.17 -6.80
C SER A 131 15.09 12.06 -6.20
N LEU A 132 16.33 12.39 -5.82
CA LEU A 132 17.29 11.44 -5.27
C LEU A 132 17.10 11.27 -3.76
N VAL A 133 17.05 12.38 -3.03
CA VAL A 133 16.99 12.40 -1.55
C VAL A 133 15.63 12.92 -1.11
N HIS A 134 14.76 11.99 -0.70
CA HIS A 134 13.37 12.30 -0.34
C HIS A 134 13.18 12.76 1.12
N HIS A 135 14.15 12.48 2.00
CA HIS A 135 14.01 12.77 3.42
C HIS A 135 14.46 14.21 3.73
N PRO A 136 13.59 15.06 4.31
CA PRO A 136 13.88 16.50 4.47
C PRO A 136 15.19 16.83 5.17
N ILE A 137 15.46 16.15 6.28
CA ILE A 137 16.69 16.38 7.07
C ILE A 137 17.94 15.88 6.34
N ASP A 138 17.82 14.79 5.57
CA ASP A 138 18.97 14.26 4.83
C ASP A 138 19.27 15.17 3.63
N TYR A 139 18.23 15.69 2.98
CA TYR A 139 18.34 16.70 1.91
C TYR A 139 19.06 17.96 2.41
N ALA A 140 18.63 18.53 3.54
CA ALA A 140 19.27 19.71 4.14
C ALA A 140 20.76 19.48 4.46
N ARG A 141 21.12 18.30 5.00
CA ARG A 141 22.54 17.95 5.27
C ARG A 141 23.36 17.85 4.00
N VAL A 142 22.80 17.26 2.95
CA VAL A 142 23.47 17.08 1.66
C VAL A 142 23.66 18.42 0.96
N VAL A 143 22.62 19.27 0.93
CA VAL A 143 22.70 20.64 0.38
C VAL A 143 23.77 21.44 1.11
N LYS A 144 23.77 21.43 2.44
CA LYS A 144 24.78 22.13 3.25
C LYS A 144 26.20 21.62 3.00
N LYS A 145 26.39 20.31 2.81
CA LYS A 145 27.73 19.72 2.58
C LYS A 145 28.23 19.97 1.15
N ILE A 146 27.35 20.00 0.15
CA ILE A 146 27.71 20.29 -1.25
C ILE A 146 27.92 21.80 -1.48
N GLY A 147 27.13 22.68 -0.85
CA GLY A 147 27.31 24.13 -0.93
C GLY A 147 27.22 24.65 -2.36
N ASN A 148 28.26 25.37 -2.85
CA ASN A 148 28.37 25.80 -4.26
C ASN A 148 29.32 24.93 -5.11
N GLU A 149 29.89 23.87 -4.55
CA GLU A 149 30.86 23.03 -5.26
C GLU A 149 30.19 22.34 -6.45
N MET A 150 30.85 22.36 -7.62
CA MET A 150 30.36 21.71 -8.84
C MET A 150 30.87 20.27 -8.95
N ASP A 151 32.09 20.02 -8.48
CA ASP A 151 32.68 18.69 -8.43
C ASP A 151 32.32 17.99 -7.13
N VAL A 152 31.23 17.23 -7.15
CA VAL A 152 30.72 16.48 -5.98
C VAL A 152 31.71 15.41 -5.50
N THR A 153 32.70 15.01 -6.31
CA THR A 153 33.77 14.09 -5.90
C THR A 153 34.72 14.68 -4.85
N LEU A 154 34.81 16.01 -4.76
CA LEU A 154 35.59 16.70 -3.73
C LEU A 154 34.88 16.74 -2.38
N VAL A 155 33.56 16.52 -2.39
CA VAL A 155 32.71 16.55 -1.22
C VAL A 155 32.55 15.13 -0.71
N ASP A 156 33.08 14.88 0.49
CA ASP A 156 32.81 13.64 1.18
C ASP A 156 31.31 13.58 1.54
N LEU A 157 30.57 12.57 1.10
CA LEU A 157 29.16 12.35 1.47
C LEU A 157 28.98 11.11 2.37
N GLU A 158 30.09 10.51 2.80
CA GLU A 158 30.07 9.34 3.67
C GLU A 158 29.41 9.66 5.02
N GLY A 159 28.67 8.68 5.55
CA GLY A 159 27.92 8.82 6.80
C GLY A 159 26.60 9.59 6.71
N LEU A 160 26.35 10.37 5.65
CA LEU A 160 25.06 11.05 5.43
C LEU A 160 24.07 10.16 4.67
N LEU A 161 24.52 9.51 3.61
CA LEU A 161 23.69 8.69 2.73
C LEU A 161 24.29 7.28 2.58
N PRO A 162 23.47 6.26 2.25
CA PRO A 162 23.98 4.96 1.84
C PRO A 162 24.83 5.06 0.57
N SER A 163 25.88 4.24 0.46
CA SER A 163 26.83 4.27 -0.67
C SER A 163 26.15 4.15 -2.05
N ALA A 164 25.05 3.41 -2.14
CA ALA A 164 24.27 3.32 -3.37
C ALA A 164 23.68 4.66 -3.82
N ILE A 165 23.18 5.46 -2.89
CA ILE A 165 22.63 6.80 -3.18
C ILE A 165 23.77 7.77 -3.49
N ILE A 166 24.91 7.67 -2.78
CA ILE A 166 26.10 8.50 -3.06
C ILE A 166 26.56 8.32 -4.51
N MET A 167 26.64 7.07 -5.01
CA MET A 167 27.02 6.82 -6.41
C MET A 167 26.02 7.40 -7.41
N VAL A 168 24.71 7.30 -7.13
CA VAL A 168 23.70 7.87 -8.03
C VAL A 168 23.81 9.40 -8.03
N VAL A 169 23.94 10.01 -6.85
CA VAL A 169 24.14 11.46 -6.71
C VAL A 169 25.39 11.91 -7.46
N SER A 170 26.53 11.22 -7.31
CA SER A 170 27.76 11.60 -8.00
C SER A 170 27.63 11.48 -9.53
N VAL A 171 27.01 10.41 -10.03
CA VAL A 171 26.79 10.23 -11.48
C VAL A 171 25.85 11.31 -12.02
N THR A 172 24.75 11.59 -11.32
CA THR A 172 23.81 12.65 -11.73
C THR A 172 24.41 14.03 -11.65
N ALA A 173 25.29 14.29 -10.67
CA ALA A 173 26.00 15.55 -10.54
C ALA A 173 27.01 15.75 -11.68
N SER A 174 27.69 14.70 -12.14
CA SER A 174 28.57 14.80 -13.32
C SER A 174 27.83 15.11 -14.62
N THR A 175 26.54 14.80 -14.71
CA THR A 175 25.69 15.09 -15.87
C THR A 175 24.72 16.25 -15.65
N THR A 176 24.75 16.91 -14.48
CA THR A 176 23.78 17.96 -14.15
C THR A 176 24.07 19.20 -14.98
N SER A 177 23.00 19.89 -15.39
CA SER A 177 23.07 21.15 -16.14
C SER A 177 23.01 22.39 -15.24
N GLY A 178 23.21 22.19 -13.93
CA GLY A 178 23.13 23.22 -12.91
C GLY A 178 24.14 24.35 -13.05
N LYS A 179 23.80 25.50 -12.46
CA LYS A 179 24.67 26.68 -12.40
C LYS A 179 25.03 27.01 -10.94
N PRO A 180 26.21 27.62 -10.70
CA PRO A 180 26.55 28.09 -9.36
C PRO A 180 25.54 29.15 -8.88
N LEU A 181 25.17 29.07 -7.62
CA LEU A 181 24.25 30.03 -6.97
C LEU A 181 24.97 31.34 -6.67
N PRO A 182 24.27 32.48 -6.70
CA PRO A 182 24.80 33.72 -6.15
C PRO A 182 24.96 33.61 -4.62
N GLU A 183 25.94 34.33 -4.07
CA GLU A 183 26.33 34.20 -2.66
C GLU A 183 25.20 34.59 -1.68
N GLU A 184 24.37 35.57 -2.04
CA GLU A 184 23.17 35.94 -1.25
C GLU A 184 22.15 34.80 -1.15
N VAL A 185 21.93 34.06 -2.24
CA VAL A 185 21.00 32.92 -2.22
C VAL A 185 21.62 31.76 -1.46
N LEU A 186 22.93 31.53 -1.64
CA LEU A 186 23.65 30.47 -0.95
C LEU A 186 23.63 30.65 0.57
N THR A 187 23.88 31.87 1.06
CA THR A 187 23.83 32.18 2.49
C THR A 187 22.43 31.95 3.06
N LYS A 188 21.38 32.41 2.37
CA LYS A 188 19.98 32.13 2.73
C LYS A 188 19.68 30.62 2.74
N THR A 189 20.18 29.85 1.77
CA THR A 189 19.98 28.38 1.75
C THR A 189 20.71 27.68 2.89
N ASN A 190 21.92 28.12 3.24
CA ASN A 190 22.66 27.55 4.35
C ASN A 190 21.99 27.87 5.69
N GLU A 191 21.51 29.09 5.86
CA GLU A 191 20.73 29.49 7.05
C GLU A 191 19.45 28.64 7.17
N ALA A 192 18.74 28.42 6.07
CA ALA A 192 17.57 27.54 6.03
C ALA A 192 17.92 26.11 6.45
N CYS A 193 19.04 25.57 5.96
CA CYS A 193 19.54 24.26 6.36
C CYS A 193 19.86 24.21 7.86
N ASP A 194 20.47 25.25 8.41
CA ASP A 194 20.81 25.33 9.83
C ASP A 194 19.56 25.38 10.72
N ARG A 195 18.53 26.14 10.31
CA ARG A 195 17.24 26.15 11.01
C ARG A 195 16.56 24.79 10.99
N ALA A 196 16.53 24.10 9.84
CA ALA A 196 15.98 22.75 9.74
C ALA A 196 16.72 21.75 10.66
N LEU A 197 18.05 21.85 10.76
CA LEU A 197 18.85 21.01 11.65
C LEU A 197 18.65 21.34 13.14
N ALA A 198 18.46 22.62 13.47
CA ALA A 198 18.12 23.07 14.82
C ALA A 198 16.71 22.60 15.26
N LEU A 199 15.74 22.58 14.34
CA LEU A 199 14.42 22.01 14.59
C LEU A 199 14.48 20.48 14.77
N ASP A 200 15.29 19.76 13.99
CA ASP A 200 15.50 18.31 14.18
C ASP A 200 16.13 17.99 15.54
N SER A 201 17.10 18.79 16.01
CA SER A 201 17.69 18.62 17.34
C SER A 201 16.71 18.95 18.46
N SER A 202 15.90 19.99 18.30
CA SER A 202 14.85 20.37 19.25
C SER A 202 13.76 19.30 19.35
N LYS A 203 13.31 18.77 18.20
CA LYS A 203 12.40 17.62 18.15
C LYS A 203 12.94 16.40 18.88
N LYS A 204 14.25 16.10 18.74
CA LYS A 204 14.88 14.99 19.46
C LYS A 204 14.80 15.21 20.98
N LYS A 205 15.12 16.41 21.48
CA LYS A 205 14.97 16.74 22.91
C LYS A 205 13.54 16.52 23.41
N VAL A 206 12.53 16.96 22.64
CA VAL A 206 11.12 16.74 22.96
C VAL A 206 10.78 15.25 23.01
N LEU A 207 11.23 14.47 22.03
CA LEU A 207 11.00 13.02 22.00
C LEU A 207 11.70 12.30 23.15
N ASP A 208 12.93 12.70 23.52
CA ASP A 208 13.68 12.12 24.63
C ASP A 208 12.98 12.40 25.96
N PHE A 209 12.43 13.62 26.13
CA PHE A 209 11.60 13.95 27.29
C PHE A 209 10.33 13.09 27.36
N VAL A 210 9.59 12.99 26.25
CA VAL A 210 8.38 12.16 26.17
C VAL A 210 8.70 10.68 26.40
N GLU A 211 9.85 10.19 25.92
CA GLU A 211 10.33 8.84 26.16
C GLU A 211 10.53 8.57 27.66
N SER A 212 11.18 9.50 28.37
CA SER A 212 11.42 9.37 29.82
C SER A 212 10.14 9.21 30.64
N ARG A 213 9.03 9.83 30.17
CA ARG A 213 7.72 9.80 30.83
C ARG A 213 6.75 8.77 30.22
N MET A 214 7.18 8.01 29.22
CA MET A 214 6.30 7.08 28.50
C MET A 214 5.78 5.94 29.38
N GLY A 215 6.58 5.48 30.34
CA GLY A 215 6.16 4.45 31.30
C GLY A 215 4.97 4.87 32.16
N PHE A 216 4.75 6.18 32.31
CA PHE A 216 3.60 6.76 32.99
C PHE A 216 2.43 7.01 32.03
N ILE A 217 2.70 7.60 30.86
CA ILE A 217 1.67 8.03 29.89
C ILE A 217 0.99 6.84 29.20
N ALA A 218 1.80 5.90 28.70
CA ALA A 218 1.34 4.78 27.89
C ALA A 218 2.07 3.49 28.32
N PRO A 219 1.78 2.97 29.52
CA PRO A 219 2.45 1.80 30.06
C PRO A 219 2.20 0.55 29.21
N ASN A 220 1.00 0.37 28.65
CA ASN A 220 0.69 -0.82 27.86
C ASN A 220 1.33 -0.79 26.47
N LEU A 221 1.30 0.35 25.79
CA LEU A 221 1.99 0.54 24.51
C LEU A 221 3.50 0.35 24.64
N SER A 222 4.10 0.93 25.68
CA SER A 222 5.53 0.78 26.00
C SER A 222 5.91 -0.67 26.27
N ALA A 223 5.07 -1.41 26.98
CA ALA A 223 5.33 -2.82 27.25
C ALA A 223 5.43 -3.66 25.96
N ILE A 224 4.68 -3.32 24.91
CA ILE A 224 4.71 -4.04 23.63
C ILE A 224 5.90 -3.60 22.77
N VAL A 225 6.02 -2.30 22.52
CA VAL A 225 6.85 -1.74 21.45
C VAL A 225 8.19 -1.19 21.98
N GLY A 226 8.26 -0.84 23.26
CA GLY A 226 9.36 -0.11 23.89
C GLY A 226 9.09 1.39 23.98
N SER A 227 9.68 2.07 24.97
CA SER A 227 9.49 3.51 25.24
C SER A 227 9.88 4.39 24.05
N ALA A 228 11.08 4.19 23.48
CA ALA A 228 11.59 4.96 22.34
C ALA A 228 10.66 4.90 21.12
N VAL A 229 10.16 3.72 20.80
CA VAL A 229 9.30 3.51 19.63
C VAL A 229 7.89 4.02 19.91
N ALA A 230 7.39 3.84 21.14
CA ALA A 230 6.11 4.41 21.57
C ALA A 230 6.12 5.95 21.49
N ALA A 231 7.21 6.60 21.91
CA ALA A 231 7.38 8.06 21.79
C ALA A 231 7.32 8.51 20.33
N LYS A 232 8.01 7.82 19.42
CA LYS A 232 7.97 8.13 17.97
C LYS A 232 6.59 7.91 17.35
N LEU A 233 5.91 6.83 17.72
CA LEU A 233 4.55 6.54 17.25
C LEU A 233 3.55 7.60 17.74
N MET A 234 3.66 8.02 19.01
CA MET A 234 2.81 9.04 19.59
C MET A 234 3.11 10.43 19.01
N GLY A 235 4.39 10.79 18.85
CA GLY A 235 4.81 12.07 18.28
C GLY A 235 4.32 12.24 16.83
N THR A 236 4.49 11.21 16.00
CA THR A 236 4.00 11.25 14.61
C THR A 236 2.49 11.12 14.46
N ALA A 237 1.81 10.49 15.42
CA ALA A 237 0.35 10.44 15.44
C ALA A 237 -0.28 11.74 15.96
N GLY A 238 0.50 12.64 16.58
CA GLY A 238 -0.02 13.85 17.23
C GLY A 238 -0.70 13.57 18.57
N GLY A 239 -0.17 12.62 19.34
CA GLY A 239 -0.64 12.28 20.69
C GLY A 239 -1.34 10.93 20.81
N LEU A 240 -1.59 10.52 22.06
CA LEU A 240 -2.13 9.20 22.39
C LEU A 240 -3.56 9.00 21.89
N VAL A 241 -4.41 10.02 22.01
CA VAL A 241 -5.82 9.99 21.57
C VAL A 241 -5.89 9.81 20.04
N SER A 242 -5.07 10.56 19.31
CA SER A 242 -4.98 10.46 17.85
C SER A 242 -4.50 9.07 17.44
N LEU A 243 -3.48 8.53 18.11
CA LEU A 243 -2.98 7.18 17.88
C LEU A 243 -4.05 6.09 18.15
N ALA A 244 -4.88 6.27 19.18
CA ALA A 244 -5.96 5.34 19.52
C ALA A 244 -7.07 5.30 18.45
N LYS A 245 -7.37 6.45 17.83
CA LYS A 245 -8.32 6.57 16.72
C LYS A 245 -7.79 5.96 15.42
N MET A 246 -6.46 5.91 15.22
CA MET A 246 -5.87 5.34 14.01
C MET A 246 -6.14 3.83 13.87
N PRO A 247 -6.42 3.34 12.64
CA PRO A 247 -6.51 1.91 12.38
C PRO A 247 -5.12 1.25 12.36
N ALA A 248 -5.08 -0.04 12.67
CA ALA A 248 -3.84 -0.83 12.76
C ALA A 248 -2.97 -0.80 11.48
N CYS A 249 -3.60 -0.71 10.30
CA CYS A 249 -2.90 -0.63 9.02
C CYS A 249 -2.11 0.68 8.88
N ASN A 250 -2.62 1.79 9.40
CA ASN A 250 -1.92 3.08 9.36
C ASN A 250 -0.79 3.11 10.39
N VAL A 251 -1.02 2.59 11.60
CA VAL A 251 0.01 2.47 12.63
C VAL A 251 1.21 1.63 12.18
N GLN A 252 0.96 0.60 11.36
CA GLN A 252 2.02 -0.20 10.73
C GLN A 252 2.98 0.65 9.86
N LEU A 253 2.46 1.71 9.24
CA LEU A 253 3.16 2.56 8.27
C LEU A 253 3.73 3.84 8.90
N LEU A 254 3.44 4.14 10.17
CA LEU A 254 3.94 5.34 10.85
C LEU A 254 5.47 5.36 10.91
N GLY A 255 6.08 6.39 10.34
CA GLY A 255 7.55 6.51 10.21
C GLY A 255 8.15 5.76 9.03
N ALA A 256 7.34 5.19 8.13
CA ALA A 256 7.85 4.54 6.93
C ALA A 256 8.46 5.60 5.98
N LYS A 257 9.78 5.53 5.79
CA LYS A 257 10.47 6.40 4.82
C LYS A 257 10.11 5.99 3.39
N ARG A 258 9.87 6.97 2.51
CA ARG A 258 9.82 6.74 1.07
C ARG A 258 11.21 6.31 0.62
N LYS A 259 11.33 5.06 0.15
CA LYS A 259 12.59 4.53 -0.40
C LYS A 259 12.62 4.85 -1.89
N ASN A 260 13.69 5.48 -2.33
CA ASN A 260 13.98 5.62 -3.75
C ASN A 260 14.34 4.24 -4.32
N LEU A 261 13.78 3.87 -5.47
CA LEU A 261 14.12 2.64 -6.21
C LEU A 261 15.45 2.78 -6.98
N ALA A 262 16.25 3.78 -6.64
CA ALA A 262 17.57 4.04 -7.19
C ALA A 262 18.53 2.89 -6.81
N GLY A 263 18.41 1.77 -7.53
CA GLY A 263 19.20 0.55 -7.39
C GLY A 263 18.52 -0.64 -8.08
N PHE A 264 19.31 -1.54 -8.69
CA PHE A 264 18.84 -2.72 -9.44
C PHE A 264 18.15 -3.81 -8.59
N SER A 265 17.80 -3.56 -7.32
CA SER A 265 17.33 -4.59 -6.39
C SER A 265 15.81 -4.51 -6.15
N THR A 266 15.08 -5.49 -6.67
CA THR A 266 13.67 -5.75 -6.30
C THR A 266 13.56 -6.63 -5.04
N ALA A 267 14.63 -7.34 -4.67
CA ALA A 267 14.62 -8.37 -3.63
C ALA A 267 14.77 -7.82 -2.20
N THR A 268 15.35 -6.63 -2.03
CA THR A 268 15.64 -6.05 -0.71
C THR A 268 14.71 -4.89 -0.34
N SER A 269 13.68 -4.65 -1.15
CA SER A 269 12.58 -3.75 -0.76
C SER A 269 11.79 -4.42 0.35
N GLN A 270 12.31 -4.37 1.58
CA GLN A 270 11.50 -4.63 2.76
C GLN A 270 10.28 -3.71 2.62
N PHE A 271 9.10 -4.32 2.55
CA PHE A 271 7.83 -3.61 2.45
C PHE A 271 7.80 -2.50 3.50
N ARG A 272 7.09 -1.41 3.20
CA ARG A 272 7.01 -0.20 4.03
C ARG A 272 6.69 -0.55 5.49
N VAL A 273 7.72 -0.70 6.32
CA VAL A 273 7.60 -0.81 7.77
C VAL A 273 8.17 0.49 8.32
N GLY A 274 7.40 1.10 9.21
CA GLY A 274 7.81 2.33 9.87
C GLY A 274 8.56 2.06 11.17
N TYR A 275 8.27 2.81 12.23
CA TYR A 275 8.97 2.68 13.51
C TYR A 275 8.84 1.31 14.16
N VAL A 276 7.80 0.54 13.81
CA VAL A 276 7.63 -0.86 14.24
C VAL A 276 8.84 -1.73 13.86
N GLU A 277 9.59 -1.40 12.79
CA GLU A 277 10.82 -2.09 12.40
C GLU A 277 11.87 -2.04 13.51
N GLN A 278 11.95 -0.95 14.27
CA GLN A 278 12.96 -0.73 15.31
C GLN A 278 12.70 -1.56 16.58
N THR A 279 11.55 -2.24 16.66
CA THR A 279 11.21 -3.04 17.83
C THR A 279 12.04 -4.31 17.94
N GLU A 280 12.39 -4.67 19.16
CA GLU A 280 13.12 -5.91 19.48
C GLU A 280 12.41 -7.16 18.93
N ILE A 281 11.07 -7.22 19.06
CA ILE A 281 10.26 -8.35 18.59
C ILE A 281 10.34 -8.49 17.06
N PHE A 282 10.33 -7.38 16.32
CA PHE A 282 10.45 -7.43 14.86
C PHE A 282 11.85 -7.87 14.42
N GLN A 283 12.89 -7.35 15.06
CA GLN A 283 14.28 -7.64 14.71
C GLN A 283 14.67 -9.10 15.00
N THR A 284 14.19 -9.65 16.12
CA THR A 284 14.40 -11.06 16.50
C THR A 284 13.63 -12.04 15.61
N THR A 285 12.58 -11.59 14.91
CA THR A 285 11.77 -12.46 14.06
C THR A 285 12.49 -12.81 12.73
N PRO A 286 12.45 -14.07 12.27
CA PRO A 286 13.00 -14.47 10.98
C PRO A 286 12.41 -13.67 9.81
N PRO A 287 13.22 -13.34 8.78
CA PRO A 287 12.82 -12.41 7.70
C PRO A 287 11.56 -12.83 6.93
N SER A 288 11.32 -14.15 6.80
CA SER A 288 10.11 -14.69 6.17
C SER A 288 8.82 -14.38 6.93
N LEU A 289 8.90 -14.19 8.25
CA LEU A 289 7.76 -13.96 9.13
C LEU A 289 7.60 -12.49 9.56
N ARG A 290 8.62 -11.65 9.32
CA ARG A 290 8.65 -10.24 9.73
C ARG A 290 7.41 -9.45 9.34
N MET A 291 6.91 -9.61 8.12
CA MET A 291 5.70 -8.91 7.67
C MET A 291 4.44 -9.33 8.43
N ARG A 292 4.32 -10.61 8.75
CA ARG A 292 3.19 -11.13 9.52
C ARG A 292 3.29 -10.67 10.98
N ALA A 293 4.49 -10.66 11.54
CA ALA A 293 4.77 -10.15 12.88
C ALA A 293 4.50 -8.64 12.98
N CYS A 294 4.92 -7.84 11.99
CA CYS A 294 4.66 -6.41 11.93
C CYS A 294 3.16 -6.08 11.98
N ARG A 295 2.34 -6.77 11.19
CA ARG A 295 0.87 -6.60 11.22
C ARG A 295 0.29 -6.94 12.59
N LEU A 296 0.76 -8.02 13.20
CA LEU A 296 0.30 -8.44 14.52
C LEU A 296 0.72 -7.43 15.61
N LEU A 297 1.95 -6.93 15.54
CA LEU A 297 2.50 -5.96 16.48
C LEU A 297 1.77 -4.62 16.35
N ALA A 298 1.54 -4.12 15.13
CA ALA A 298 0.75 -2.92 14.89
C ALA A 298 -0.67 -3.05 15.44
N ALA A 299 -1.35 -4.18 15.18
CA ALA A 299 -2.70 -4.42 15.69
C ALA A 299 -2.77 -4.46 17.22
N LYS A 300 -1.85 -5.15 17.88
CA LYS A 300 -1.79 -5.20 19.34
C LYS A 300 -1.37 -3.87 19.95
N SER A 301 -0.51 -3.11 19.27
CA SER A 301 -0.13 -1.75 19.69
C SER A 301 -1.30 -0.79 19.60
N THR A 302 -2.13 -0.86 18.56
CA THR A 302 -3.36 -0.05 18.48
C THR A 302 -4.35 -0.38 19.58
N LEU A 303 -4.49 -1.65 19.96
CA LEU A 303 -5.35 -2.03 21.09
C LEU A 303 -4.78 -1.52 22.42
N ALA A 304 -3.47 -1.63 22.64
CA ALA A 304 -2.82 -1.09 23.82
C ALA A 304 -2.94 0.44 23.90
N ALA A 305 -2.74 1.16 22.78
CA ALA A 305 -2.92 2.60 22.72
C ALA A 305 -4.35 3.03 23.06
N ARG A 306 -5.37 2.24 22.67
CA ARG A 306 -6.77 2.48 23.05
C ARG A 306 -7.01 2.28 24.54
N VAL A 307 -6.43 1.23 25.14
CA VAL A 307 -6.52 0.98 26.58
C VAL A 307 -5.83 2.09 27.38
N ASP A 308 -4.65 2.53 26.92
CA ASP A 308 -3.91 3.64 27.54
C ASP A 308 -4.67 4.96 27.40
N SER A 309 -5.29 5.23 26.24
CA SER A 309 -6.10 6.44 26.01
C SER A 309 -7.32 6.52 26.94
N THR A 310 -7.92 5.38 27.32
CA THR A 310 -9.02 5.34 28.29
C THR A 310 -8.54 5.14 29.73
N ARG A 311 -7.21 5.14 29.97
CA ARG A 311 -6.56 4.87 31.26
C ARG A 311 -7.03 3.58 31.95
N GLY A 312 -7.31 2.54 31.15
CA GLY A 312 -7.97 1.31 31.65
C GLY A 312 -7.09 0.43 32.53
N ASP A 313 -5.79 0.33 32.26
CA ASP A 313 -4.84 -0.44 33.07
C ASP A 313 -3.52 0.33 33.27
N PRO A 314 -3.36 1.04 34.40
CA PRO A 314 -2.14 1.80 34.69
C PRO A 314 -0.94 0.91 35.07
N SER A 315 -1.15 -0.38 35.33
CA SER A 315 -0.06 -1.29 35.75
C SER A 315 0.77 -1.84 34.60
N GLY A 316 0.29 -1.70 33.36
CA GLY A 316 0.96 -2.25 32.18
C GLY A 316 0.72 -3.75 31.96
N ASN A 317 -0.15 -4.39 32.76
CA ASN A 317 -0.37 -5.84 32.72
C ASN A 317 -1.01 -6.29 31.40
N THR A 318 -1.98 -5.53 30.87
CA THR A 318 -2.59 -5.82 29.55
C THR A 318 -1.56 -5.75 28.43
N GLY A 319 -0.66 -4.76 28.45
CA GLY A 319 0.44 -4.65 27.50
C GLY A 319 1.42 -5.84 27.55
N ARG A 320 1.76 -6.30 28.76
CA ARG A 320 2.59 -7.50 28.96
C ARG A 320 1.91 -8.76 28.44
N ALA A 321 0.62 -8.94 28.72
CA ALA A 321 -0.17 -10.06 28.20
C ALA A 321 -0.19 -10.05 26.66
N PHE A 322 -0.40 -8.89 26.04
CA PHE A 322 -0.31 -8.78 24.57
C PHE A 322 1.10 -9.07 24.04
N ARG A 323 2.16 -8.63 24.73
CA ARG A 323 3.54 -8.96 24.36
C ARG A 323 3.77 -10.48 24.36
N GLU A 324 3.27 -11.18 25.38
CA GLU A 324 3.33 -12.65 25.45
C GLU A 324 2.53 -13.33 24.35
N GLU A 325 1.31 -12.86 24.07
CA GLU A 325 0.51 -13.38 22.96
C GLU A 325 1.21 -13.23 21.60
N ILE A 326 1.90 -12.10 21.38
CA ILE A 326 2.68 -11.86 20.17
C ILE A 326 3.82 -12.87 20.09
N ARG A 327 4.58 -13.04 21.16
CA ARG A 327 5.69 -14.02 21.23
C ARG A 327 5.21 -15.44 20.96
N LYS A 328 4.15 -15.89 21.65
CA LYS A 328 3.55 -17.23 21.46
C LYS A 328 3.08 -17.45 20.02
N LYS A 329 2.50 -16.44 19.37
CA LYS A 329 2.08 -16.53 17.95
C LYS A 329 3.27 -16.63 17.01
N ILE A 330 4.33 -15.87 17.25
CA ILE A 330 5.54 -15.90 16.42
C ILE A 330 6.24 -17.26 16.57
N GLU A 331 6.37 -17.77 17.79
CA GLU A 331 6.92 -19.10 18.07
C GLU A 331 6.13 -20.20 17.36
N LYS A 332 4.79 -20.17 17.47
CA LYS A 332 3.90 -21.09 16.75
C LYS A 332 4.03 -21.02 15.23
N TRP A 333 4.42 -19.87 14.65
CA TRP A 333 4.66 -19.77 13.21
C TRP A 333 6.02 -20.33 12.78
N GLN A 334 6.96 -20.42 13.72
CA GLN A 334 8.27 -21.04 13.48
C GLN A 334 8.19 -22.57 13.58
N GLU A 335 7.21 -23.10 14.30
CA GLU A 335 6.94 -24.53 14.34
C GLU A 335 6.67 -25.07 12.92
N PRO A 336 7.46 -26.05 12.45
CA PRO A 336 7.20 -26.69 11.17
C PRO A 336 5.87 -27.43 11.22
N PRO A 337 5.10 -27.47 10.10
CA PRO A 337 3.89 -28.26 10.06
C PRO A 337 4.24 -29.74 10.32
N PRO A 338 3.38 -30.49 11.01
CA PRO A 338 3.62 -31.90 11.25
C PRO A 338 3.81 -32.63 9.92
N ALA A 339 4.74 -33.59 9.92
CA ALA A 339 5.05 -34.36 8.72
C ALA A 339 3.78 -35.01 8.17
N LYS A 340 3.49 -34.75 6.88
CA LYS A 340 2.36 -35.40 6.21
C LYS A 340 2.67 -36.88 6.12
N GLN A 341 1.89 -37.69 6.83
CA GLN A 341 1.95 -39.13 6.67
C GLN A 341 1.59 -39.49 5.22
N PRO A 342 2.27 -40.46 4.60
CA PRO A 342 1.94 -40.91 3.26
C PRO A 342 0.48 -41.38 3.26
N LYS A 343 -0.36 -40.70 2.49
CA LYS A 343 -1.76 -41.11 2.34
C LYS A 343 -1.75 -42.44 1.58
N PRO A 344 -2.34 -43.52 2.14
CA PRO A 344 -2.44 -44.78 1.41
C PRO A 344 -3.22 -44.55 0.12
N LEU A 345 -2.77 -45.20 -0.95
CA LEU A 345 -3.51 -45.19 -2.20
C LEU A 345 -4.91 -45.78 -1.95
N PRO A 346 -5.95 -45.26 -2.62
CA PRO A 346 -7.26 -45.91 -2.61
C PRO A 346 -7.12 -47.36 -3.06
N VAL A 347 -7.85 -48.27 -2.41
CA VAL A 347 -7.88 -49.68 -2.78
C VAL A 347 -8.31 -49.81 -4.25
N PRO A 348 -7.51 -50.45 -5.12
CA PRO A 348 -7.88 -50.68 -6.52
C PRO A 348 -9.21 -51.44 -6.62
N ASP A 349 -10.08 -51.00 -7.53
CA ASP A 349 -11.32 -51.67 -7.93
C ASP A 349 -12.33 -52.02 -6.80
N SER A 350 -12.41 -51.19 -5.76
CA SER A 350 -13.38 -51.38 -4.66
C SER A 350 -14.85 -51.10 -5.03
N GLU A 351 -15.11 -50.23 -6.01
CA GLU A 351 -16.49 -49.87 -6.42
C GLU A 351 -16.71 -49.96 -7.94
N PRO A 352 -17.89 -50.44 -8.39
CA PRO A 352 -18.25 -50.41 -9.80
C PRO A 352 -18.38 -48.96 -10.32
N LYS A 353 -17.88 -48.71 -11.53
CA LYS A 353 -17.87 -47.38 -12.15
C LYS A 353 -19.30 -46.83 -12.30
N LYS A 354 -19.57 -45.68 -11.67
CA LYS A 354 -20.86 -44.97 -11.78
C LYS A 354 -21.08 -44.46 -13.21
N LYS A 355 -22.05 -45.04 -13.92
CA LYS A 355 -22.47 -44.60 -15.26
C LYS A 355 -23.45 -43.44 -15.12
N ARG A 356 -23.02 -42.24 -15.49
CA ARG A 356 -23.89 -41.05 -15.54
C ARG A 356 -23.99 -40.50 -16.96
N GLY A 357 -25.18 -40.03 -17.33
CA GLY A 357 -25.46 -39.25 -18.53
C GLY A 357 -25.64 -37.77 -18.18
N GLY A 358 -25.60 -36.89 -19.19
CA GLY A 358 -25.92 -35.46 -19.01
C GLY A 358 -24.96 -34.51 -19.72
N ARG A 359 -25.43 -33.32 -20.09
CA ARG A 359 -24.68 -32.31 -20.88
C ARG A 359 -23.36 -31.91 -20.22
N ARG A 360 -23.37 -31.66 -18.90
CA ARG A 360 -22.16 -31.29 -18.13
C ARG A 360 -21.12 -32.41 -18.11
N LEU A 361 -21.56 -33.64 -17.86
CA LEU A 361 -20.67 -34.79 -17.80
C LEU A 361 -20.15 -35.16 -19.20
N ARG A 362 -20.98 -35.07 -20.24
CA ARG A 362 -20.56 -35.24 -21.64
C ARG A 362 -19.48 -34.23 -22.00
N LYS A 363 -19.65 -32.95 -21.67
CA LYS A 363 -18.64 -31.90 -21.86
C LYS A 363 -17.36 -32.13 -21.03
N MET A 364 -17.45 -32.77 -19.86
CA MET A 364 -16.27 -33.16 -19.08
C MET A 364 -15.55 -34.36 -19.71
N LYS A 365 -16.29 -35.38 -20.15
CA LYS A 365 -15.74 -36.54 -20.86
C LYS A 365 -15.09 -36.12 -22.19
N GLU A 366 -15.72 -35.23 -22.94
CA GLU A 366 -15.17 -34.65 -24.18
C GLU A 366 -13.83 -33.94 -23.96
N ARG A 367 -13.55 -33.37 -22.77
CA ARG A 367 -12.26 -32.74 -22.45
C ARG A 367 -11.10 -33.72 -22.33
N TYR A 368 -11.37 -34.96 -21.91
CA TYR A 368 -10.36 -36.01 -21.71
C TYR A 368 -10.43 -37.10 -22.78
N ALA A 369 -11.51 -37.15 -23.56
CA ALA A 369 -11.70 -38.13 -24.61
C ALA A 369 -10.77 -37.84 -25.78
N ILE A 370 -10.24 -38.91 -26.37
CA ILE A 370 -9.49 -38.85 -27.62
C ILE A 370 -10.43 -38.26 -28.69
N THR A 371 -9.95 -37.22 -29.38
CA THR A 371 -10.69 -36.58 -30.48
C THR A 371 -10.92 -37.56 -31.62
N ASP A 372 -11.98 -37.35 -32.39
CA ASP A 372 -12.23 -38.18 -33.57
C ASP A 372 -11.11 -38.06 -34.61
N MET A 373 -10.46 -36.89 -34.70
CA MET A 373 -9.24 -36.70 -35.50
C MET A 373 -8.10 -37.60 -35.02
N ARG A 374 -7.84 -37.66 -33.70
CA ARG A 374 -6.79 -38.53 -33.16
C ARG A 374 -7.18 -40.01 -33.25
N LYS A 375 -8.46 -40.36 -33.18
CA LYS A 375 -8.93 -41.73 -33.45
C LYS A 375 -8.66 -42.15 -34.89
N LEU A 376 -8.84 -41.24 -35.87
CA LEU A 376 -8.50 -41.51 -37.28
C LEU A 376 -6.99 -41.59 -37.50
N ALA A 377 -6.22 -40.72 -36.86
CA ALA A 377 -4.75 -40.79 -36.90
C ALA A 377 -4.22 -42.10 -36.28
N ASN A 378 -4.87 -42.61 -35.24
CA ASN A 378 -4.50 -43.90 -34.62
C ASN A 378 -4.98 -45.13 -35.42
N ARG A 379 -5.72 -44.97 -36.51
CA ARG A 379 -6.11 -46.07 -37.39
C ARG A 379 -5.11 -46.18 -38.53
N MET A 380 -4.68 -47.40 -38.83
CA MET A 380 -3.77 -47.69 -39.95
C MET A 380 -4.49 -48.51 -41.00
N GLN A 381 -4.28 -48.21 -42.27
CA GLN A 381 -4.75 -49.06 -43.35
C GLN A 381 -3.77 -50.22 -43.55
N PHE A 382 -4.30 -51.43 -43.58
CA PHE A 382 -3.49 -52.62 -43.81
C PHE A 382 -2.97 -52.64 -45.26
N GLY A 383 -1.66 -52.88 -45.43
CA GLY A 383 -1.04 -53.05 -46.74
C GLY A 383 -0.69 -51.77 -47.50
N ILE A 384 -0.94 -50.58 -46.92
CA ILE A 384 -0.56 -49.29 -47.52
C ILE A 384 0.38 -48.56 -46.55
N PRO A 385 1.57 -48.11 -47.00
CA PRO A 385 2.50 -47.38 -46.15
C PRO A 385 1.86 -46.08 -45.66
N GLU A 386 2.09 -45.75 -44.40
CA GLU A 386 1.54 -44.53 -43.80
C GLU A 386 2.26 -43.27 -44.29
N GLU A 387 1.51 -42.18 -44.41
CA GLU A 387 2.09 -40.86 -44.61
C GLU A 387 2.52 -40.30 -43.24
N SER A 388 3.76 -39.84 -43.14
CA SER A 388 4.35 -39.30 -41.92
C SER A 388 4.75 -37.84 -42.10
N SER A 389 4.81 -37.10 -41.00
CA SER A 389 5.08 -35.65 -41.03
C SER A 389 6.41 -35.26 -41.68
N LEU A 390 7.43 -36.12 -41.64
CA LEU A 390 8.75 -35.86 -42.23
C LEU A 390 9.07 -36.77 -43.44
N GLY A 391 8.12 -37.61 -43.87
CA GLY A 391 8.31 -38.57 -44.95
C GLY A 391 9.08 -39.84 -44.53
N ASP A 392 8.91 -40.91 -45.30
CA ASP A 392 9.65 -42.19 -45.17
C ASP A 392 9.66 -42.81 -43.76
N GLY A 393 8.49 -42.83 -43.10
CA GLY A 393 8.34 -43.38 -41.75
C GLY A 393 9.01 -42.55 -40.64
N LEU A 394 9.49 -41.35 -40.95
CA LEU A 394 10.09 -40.43 -40.00
C LEU A 394 9.05 -39.42 -39.48
N GLY A 395 8.99 -39.27 -38.16
CA GLY A 395 8.09 -38.35 -37.48
C GLY A 395 6.72 -38.94 -37.14
N GLU A 396 5.72 -38.07 -36.94
CA GLU A 396 4.38 -38.51 -36.56
C GLU A 396 3.62 -39.08 -37.77
N GLY A 397 3.19 -40.33 -37.68
CA GLY A 397 2.31 -40.96 -38.66
C GLY A 397 0.90 -40.37 -38.60
N TYR A 398 0.33 -40.05 -39.76
CA TYR A 398 -1.03 -39.51 -39.88
C TYR A 398 -2.11 -40.59 -39.95
N GLY A 399 -1.73 -41.88 -39.99
CA GLY A 399 -2.66 -43.01 -40.12
C GLY A 399 -3.65 -42.82 -41.27
N MET A 400 -4.94 -42.99 -41.00
CA MET A 400 -6.00 -42.79 -42.01
C MET A 400 -6.25 -41.31 -42.37
N LEU A 401 -5.67 -40.34 -41.67
CA LEU A 401 -5.90 -38.91 -41.91
C LEU A 401 -5.17 -38.40 -43.18
N GLY A 402 -4.05 -39.04 -43.56
CA GLY A 402 -3.25 -38.71 -44.75
C GLY A 402 -3.75 -39.35 -46.05
N GLN A 403 -4.66 -40.32 -45.98
CA GLN A 403 -5.00 -41.17 -47.14
C GLN A 403 -5.86 -40.53 -48.22
N ALA A 404 -6.21 -39.25 -48.10
CA ALA A 404 -6.99 -38.52 -49.10
C ALA A 404 -6.20 -38.18 -50.39
N GLY A 405 -4.94 -38.63 -50.53
CA GLY A 405 -4.18 -38.64 -51.79
C GLY A 405 -3.90 -37.28 -52.43
N SER A 406 -4.24 -36.17 -51.76
CA SER A 406 -4.18 -34.82 -52.33
C SER A 406 -2.96 -34.01 -51.86
N GLY A 407 -2.05 -34.61 -51.08
CA GLY A 407 -0.87 -33.95 -50.50
C GLY A 407 -1.19 -32.81 -49.52
N LYS A 408 -2.49 -32.55 -49.26
CA LYS A 408 -2.98 -31.54 -48.32
C LYS A 408 -3.95 -32.20 -47.36
N LEU A 409 -3.59 -32.20 -46.09
CA LEU A 409 -4.41 -32.72 -45.00
C LEU A 409 -5.65 -31.79 -44.82
N ARG A 410 -6.76 -32.09 -45.51
CA ARG A 410 -8.02 -31.36 -45.33
C ARG A 410 -8.74 -31.88 -44.09
N VAL A 411 -8.35 -31.37 -42.94
CA VAL A 411 -9.03 -31.67 -41.69
C VAL A 411 -10.17 -30.67 -41.52
N SER A 412 -11.42 -31.13 -41.47
CA SER A 412 -12.52 -30.28 -41.03
C SER A 412 -12.24 -29.89 -39.57
N MET A 413 -11.75 -28.67 -39.33
CA MET A 413 -11.63 -28.13 -37.98
C MET A 413 -13.05 -27.97 -37.39
N GLY A 414 -13.60 -29.04 -36.84
CA GLY A 414 -14.71 -28.92 -35.91
C GLY A 414 -14.27 -27.99 -34.79
N GLN A 415 -15.14 -27.06 -34.37
CA GLN A 415 -14.83 -26.04 -33.36
C GLN A 415 -13.97 -26.62 -32.23
N SER A 416 -12.74 -26.11 -32.07
CA SER A 416 -11.78 -26.57 -31.07
C SER A 416 -12.32 -26.29 -29.66
N LYS A 417 -13.10 -27.24 -29.13
CA LYS A 417 -13.60 -27.22 -27.74
C LYS A 417 -12.50 -27.64 -26.74
N LEU A 418 -11.32 -27.99 -27.25
CA LEU A 418 -10.15 -28.49 -26.52
C LEU A 418 -9.00 -27.48 -26.45
N ALA A 419 -9.25 -26.20 -26.76
CA ALA A 419 -8.29 -25.16 -26.45
C ALA A 419 -7.94 -25.24 -24.95
N ALA A 420 -6.63 -25.35 -24.65
CA ALA A 420 -6.14 -25.45 -23.28
C ALA A 420 -6.60 -24.22 -22.49
N LYS A 421 -7.61 -24.41 -21.65
CA LYS A 421 -8.10 -23.33 -20.80
C LYS A 421 -7.08 -23.13 -19.69
N VAL A 422 -6.55 -21.91 -19.60
CA VAL A 422 -5.75 -21.46 -18.46
C VAL A 422 -6.51 -21.80 -17.17
N ALA A 423 -5.85 -22.52 -16.27
CA ALA A 423 -6.47 -22.93 -15.02
C ALA A 423 -7.02 -21.71 -14.27
N LYS A 424 -8.14 -21.86 -13.56
CA LYS A 424 -8.85 -20.75 -12.90
C LYS A 424 -7.92 -19.85 -12.07
N LYS A 425 -6.96 -20.45 -11.36
CA LYS A 425 -5.91 -19.77 -10.59
C LYS A 425 -5.00 -18.84 -11.40
N PHE A 426 -4.68 -19.22 -12.64
CA PHE A 426 -3.90 -18.39 -13.56
C PHE A 426 -4.79 -17.38 -14.30
N LYS A 427 -6.08 -17.70 -14.50
CA LYS A 427 -7.05 -16.75 -15.07
C LYS A 427 -7.32 -15.57 -14.12
N GLU A 428 -7.46 -15.84 -12.83
CA GLU A 428 -7.62 -14.81 -11.79
C GLU A 428 -6.34 -13.96 -11.65
N LYS A 429 -5.15 -14.56 -11.78
CA LYS A 429 -3.88 -13.83 -11.77
C LYS A 429 -3.69 -12.91 -12.99
N ASN A 430 -4.19 -13.30 -14.16
CA ASN A 430 -4.14 -12.47 -15.37
C ASN A 430 -5.09 -11.26 -15.31
N TYR A 431 -6.25 -11.37 -14.63
CA TYR A 431 -7.11 -10.21 -14.40
C TYR A 431 -6.42 -9.14 -13.54
N GLY A 432 -5.49 -9.53 -12.66
CA GLY A 432 -4.66 -8.60 -11.89
C GLY A 432 -3.47 -8.02 -12.66
N SER A 433 -3.20 -8.42 -13.91
CA SER A 433 -2.06 -7.93 -14.69
C SER A 433 -2.45 -7.12 -15.93
N SER A 434 -3.66 -7.29 -16.46
CA SER A 434 -4.18 -6.42 -17.54
C SER A 434 -5.16 -5.35 -17.04
N GLY A 435 -5.53 -5.39 -15.75
CA GLY A 435 -6.44 -4.44 -15.11
C GLY A 435 -5.88 -3.79 -13.84
N ALA A 436 -4.63 -4.08 -13.47
CA ALA A 436 -3.88 -3.25 -12.53
C ALA A 436 -3.28 -2.06 -13.31
N THR A 437 -4.16 -1.33 -13.98
CA THR A 437 -3.88 0.07 -14.21
C THR A 437 -3.85 0.70 -12.83
N SER A 438 -2.69 1.29 -12.48
CA SER A 438 -2.54 2.18 -11.34
C SER A 438 -3.80 3.04 -11.16
N GLY A 439 -4.21 3.36 -9.94
CA GLY A 439 -5.30 4.32 -9.64
C GLY A 439 -5.07 5.76 -10.17
N LEU A 440 -4.16 5.91 -11.14
CA LEU A 440 -3.87 7.07 -11.97
C LEU A 440 -4.47 6.97 -13.38
N THR A 441 -5.10 5.85 -13.78
CA THR A 441 -5.70 5.74 -15.12
C THR A 441 -7.11 6.31 -15.25
N SER A 442 -7.64 6.91 -14.19
CA SER A 442 -8.85 7.72 -14.26
C SER A 442 -8.58 9.21 -14.57
N SER A 443 -7.36 9.59 -14.97
CA SER A 443 -7.02 11.00 -15.15
C SER A 443 -6.18 11.26 -16.41
N LEU A 444 -6.86 11.41 -17.55
CA LEU A 444 -6.45 12.02 -18.85
C LEU A 444 -6.54 11.07 -20.05
N ALA A 445 -7.63 11.18 -20.82
CA ALA A 445 -7.69 10.70 -22.20
C ALA A 445 -7.71 11.92 -23.15
N PHE A 446 -6.69 12.05 -24.01
CA PHE A 446 -6.63 13.08 -25.04
C PHE A 446 -7.30 12.55 -26.31
N THR A 447 -8.44 13.13 -26.70
CA THR A 447 -9.04 12.85 -28.01
C THR A 447 -8.80 14.03 -28.96
N PRO A 448 -8.54 13.78 -30.25
CA PRO A 448 -8.11 14.82 -31.18
C PRO A 448 -9.21 15.82 -31.58
N VAL A 449 -10.44 15.70 -31.04
CA VAL A 449 -11.59 16.50 -31.48
C VAL A 449 -12.19 17.38 -30.37
N GLN A 450 -12.05 17.05 -29.08
CA GLN A 450 -12.73 17.81 -27.99
C GLN A 450 -11.91 18.12 -26.72
N GLY A 451 -10.61 17.80 -26.66
CA GLY A 451 -9.76 18.17 -25.51
C GLY A 451 -9.83 17.19 -24.33
N ILE A 452 -9.35 17.62 -23.16
CA ILE A 452 -9.20 16.80 -21.94
C ILE A 452 -10.57 16.53 -21.31
N GLU A 453 -10.97 15.27 -21.24
CA GLU A 453 -12.19 14.85 -20.53
C GLU A 453 -11.89 13.72 -19.54
N LEU A 454 -12.50 13.81 -18.36
CA LEU A 454 -12.48 12.78 -17.31
C LEU A 454 -13.53 11.73 -17.65
N SER A 455 -13.14 10.59 -18.21
CA SER A 455 -14.05 9.46 -18.43
C SER A 455 -13.79 8.34 -17.41
N ASN A 456 -14.84 7.90 -16.72
CA ASN A 456 -14.78 6.76 -15.81
C ASN A 456 -15.05 5.45 -16.59
N PRO A 457 -14.03 4.61 -16.83
CA PRO A 457 -14.20 3.36 -17.59
C PRO A 457 -15.08 2.32 -16.89
N GLN A 458 -15.34 2.46 -15.58
CA GLN A 458 -16.26 1.58 -14.85
C GLN A 458 -17.73 1.90 -15.12
N ALA A 459 -18.07 3.15 -15.44
CA ALA A 459 -19.46 3.54 -15.77
C ALA A 459 -19.98 2.82 -17.02
N HIS A 460 -19.12 2.60 -18.02
CA HIS A 460 -19.46 1.83 -19.21
C HIS A 460 -19.61 0.32 -18.95
N ALA A 461 -18.95 -0.23 -17.94
CA ALA A 461 -19.12 -1.63 -17.56
C ALA A 461 -20.50 -1.90 -16.93
N HIS A 462 -21.07 -0.91 -16.23
CA HIS A 462 -22.43 -0.99 -15.69
C HIS A 462 -23.54 -0.81 -16.75
N GLN A 463 -23.27 -0.11 -17.86
CA GLN A 463 -24.20 -0.03 -18.99
C GLN A 463 -24.39 -1.36 -19.74
N LEU A 464 -23.40 -2.24 -19.73
CA LEU A 464 -23.45 -3.52 -20.43
C LEU A 464 -23.92 -4.70 -19.54
N GLY A 465 -24.33 -4.43 -18.30
CA GLY A 465 -24.67 -5.45 -17.30
C GLY A 465 -25.99 -5.26 -16.55
N GLY A 466 -26.78 -4.22 -16.85
CA GLY A 466 -28.10 -4.01 -16.24
C GLY A 466 -29.18 -4.84 -16.94
N GLY A 467 -29.54 -5.99 -16.36
CA GLY A 467 -30.54 -6.94 -16.88
C GLY A 467 -32.01 -6.47 -16.85
N THR A 468 -32.28 -5.17 -16.96
CA THR A 468 -33.65 -4.60 -16.98
C THR A 468 -34.03 -3.92 -18.29
N GLN A 469 -33.14 -3.88 -19.30
CA GLN A 469 -33.51 -3.40 -20.63
C GLN A 469 -34.25 -4.49 -21.41
N SER A 470 -35.56 -4.53 -21.17
CA SER A 470 -36.58 -5.21 -21.98
C SER A 470 -36.35 -4.96 -23.48
N THR A 471 -36.13 -6.03 -24.23
CA THR A 471 -36.00 -6.05 -25.70
C THR A 471 -37.29 -5.64 -26.45
N TYR A 472 -38.29 -5.10 -25.76
CA TYR A 472 -39.59 -4.76 -26.34
C TYR A 472 -39.81 -3.28 -26.60
N PHE A 473 -39.01 -2.38 -26.04
CA PHE A 473 -39.13 -0.94 -26.30
C PHE A 473 -37.75 -0.31 -26.52
N SER A 474 -37.31 -0.28 -27.79
CA SER A 474 -36.18 0.56 -28.19
C SER A 474 -36.66 1.97 -28.50
N GLU A 475 -35.99 2.99 -28.00
CA GLU A 475 -36.31 4.42 -28.24
C GLU A 475 -36.26 4.83 -29.72
N THR A 476 -35.70 4.00 -30.61
CA THR A 476 -35.61 4.24 -32.06
C THR A 476 -36.62 3.46 -32.90
N GLY A 477 -37.53 2.70 -32.29
CA GLY A 477 -38.52 1.88 -33.00
C GLY A 477 -39.87 2.60 -33.19
N THR A 478 -40.24 2.94 -34.42
CA THR A 478 -41.58 3.48 -34.75
C THR A 478 -42.53 2.40 -35.27
N PHE A 479 -43.79 2.42 -34.83
CA PHE A 479 -44.83 1.48 -35.27
C PHE A 479 -45.50 1.96 -36.58
N SER A 480 -45.52 1.11 -37.61
CA SER A 480 -46.32 1.34 -38.83
C SER A 480 -47.59 0.47 -38.83
N LYS A 481 -48.73 1.10 -39.12
CA LYS A 481 -50.06 0.45 -39.10
C LYS A 481 -50.39 -0.05 -40.51
N ILE A 482 -50.34 -1.35 -40.73
CA ILE A 482 -50.75 -1.96 -42.01
C ILE A 482 -52.29 -2.11 -42.03
N LYS A 483 -52.96 -1.48 -43.01
CA LYS A 483 -54.39 -1.74 -43.29
C LYS A 483 -54.52 -3.13 -43.93
N ARG A 484 -55.33 -4.00 -43.34
CA ARG A 484 -55.73 -5.27 -43.96
C ARG A 484 -56.73 -4.99 -45.09
N ILE A 485 -56.52 -5.67 -46.22
CA ILE A 485 -57.46 -5.79 -47.36
C ILE A 485 -58.60 -6.71 -46.96
#